data_AF-A0A962JIC5-F1
#
_entry.id   AF-A0A962JIC5-F1
#
_cell.length_a   1.000
_cell.length_b   1.000
_cell.length_c   1.000
_cell.angle_alpha   90.00
_cell.angle_beta   90.00
_cell.angle_gamma   90.00
#
_symmetry.space_group_name_H-M   'P 1'
#
loop_
_entity.id
_entity.type
_entity.pdbx_description
1 polymer ?
#
loop_
_entity_poly.entity_id
_entity_poly.type
_entity_poly.pdbx_seq_one_letter_code
_entity_poly.pdbx_strand_id
1 'polypeptide(L)'
;MARRTGYNQTMPTNKAGNLYYVRLNTECGIFYKLGFTTMRTVQARFEYGGSNDYQYIEKILLFVNLKDAFDVEQQLHSYLSKKKAFGKYSAAEEFPLSKNGQTELYIDDVLNLDPDFTESQSKDTARILKSKRLLIAGKTDEQGRRQDFFVSITVPILLILFAPVSIVFIILMSILEGKNTKNELLEFWDRMTGNKRQIAKEEIELKKNLESIMHRLNYERSKQGNNKW
;
A
#
# COMPACT_ATOMS: atom_id res chain seq x y z
N MET A 1 -22.96 9.18 -2.97
CA MET A 1 -21.69 8.62 -2.43
C MET A 1 -20.76 9.77 -2.09
N ALA A 2 -20.71 10.20 -0.83
CA ALA A 2 -19.79 11.24 -0.39
C ALA A 2 -18.37 10.67 -0.32
N ARG A 3 -17.41 11.29 -1.04
CA ARG A 3 -15.98 11.09 -0.80
C ARG A 3 -15.71 11.56 0.63
N ARG A 4 -15.43 10.64 1.56
CA ARG A 4 -14.78 10.97 2.82
C ARG A 4 -13.37 11.49 2.48
N THR A 5 -13.25 12.80 2.36
CA THR A 5 -11.98 13.53 2.41
C THR A 5 -11.28 13.22 3.73
N GLY A 6 -9.95 13.16 3.66
CA GLY A 6 -9.04 12.61 4.66
C GLY A 6 -9.43 12.81 6.12
N TYR A 7 -9.26 11.75 6.90
CA TYR A 7 -9.14 11.84 8.34
C TYR A 7 -8.13 12.95 8.64
N ASN A 8 -8.57 14.04 9.28
CA ASN A 8 -7.68 14.98 9.94
C ASN A 8 -7.04 14.24 11.12
N GLN A 9 -6.08 13.36 10.83
CA GLN A 9 -5.15 12.90 11.85
C GLN A 9 -4.40 14.15 12.29
N THR A 10 -4.79 14.70 13.45
CA THR A 10 -3.98 15.67 14.15
C THR A 10 -2.60 15.06 14.31
N MET A 11 -1.58 15.68 13.70
CA MET A 11 -0.22 15.19 13.82
C MET A 11 0.09 15.01 15.31
N PRO A 12 0.62 13.85 15.73
CA PRO A 12 0.92 13.64 17.13
C PRO A 12 1.94 14.68 17.58
N THR A 13 1.68 15.31 18.72
CA THR A 13 2.57 16.32 19.32
C THR A 13 3.95 15.73 19.61
N ASN A 14 4.02 14.41 19.88
CA ASN A 14 5.26 13.67 20.04
C ASN A 14 5.48 12.74 18.84
N LYS A 15 6.56 12.98 18.10
CA LYS A 15 6.99 12.15 16.97
C LYS A 15 7.89 10.98 17.36
N ALA A 16 8.36 10.97 18.61
CA ALA A 16 9.18 9.90 19.16
C ALA A 16 8.33 8.74 19.66
N GLY A 17 8.84 7.52 19.50
CA GLY A 17 8.18 6.30 19.95
C GLY A 17 8.71 5.09 19.19
N ASN A 18 7.89 4.05 19.09
CA ASN A 18 8.29 2.77 18.54
C ASN A 18 7.69 2.58 17.13
N LEU A 19 8.58 2.41 16.15
CA LEU A 19 8.23 1.90 14.83
C LEU A 19 8.14 0.38 14.91
N TYR A 20 7.07 -0.19 14.39
CA TYR A 20 6.85 -1.63 14.41
C TYR A 20 6.45 -2.20 13.05
N TYR A 21 6.90 -3.42 12.80
CA TYR A 21 6.51 -4.20 11.63
C TYR A 21 6.21 -5.63 12.08
N VAL A 22 5.00 -6.12 11.81
CA VAL A 22 4.53 -7.42 12.29
C VAL A 22 3.89 -8.23 11.20
N ARG A 23 4.06 -9.55 11.27
CA ARG A 23 3.27 -10.55 10.55
C ARG A 23 2.03 -10.89 11.36
N LEU A 24 0.90 -10.88 10.69
CA LEU A 24 -0.42 -11.17 11.22
C LEU A 24 -0.98 -12.41 10.54
N ASN A 25 -1.51 -13.34 11.32
CA ASN A 25 -2.29 -14.46 10.82
C ASN A 25 -3.77 -14.20 11.10
N THR A 26 -4.54 -13.93 10.04
CA THR A 26 -5.96 -13.57 10.14
C THR A 26 -6.82 -14.61 9.43
N GLU A 27 -8.13 -14.55 9.64
CA GLU A 27 -9.10 -15.34 8.87
C GLU A 27 -9.11 -15.02 7.37
N CYS A 28 -8.51 -13.89 6.97
CA CYS A 28 -8.36 -13.48 5.58
C CYS A 28 -7.00 -13.85 4.96
N GLY A 29 -6.14 -14.57 5.70
CA GLY A 29 -4.78 -14.92 5.31
C GLY A 29 -3.70 -14.16 6.09
N ILE A 30 -2.47 -14.21 5.57
CA ILE A 30 -1.29 -13.58 6.18
C ILE A 30 -1.20 -12.14 5.72
N PHE A 31 -1.07 -11.22 6.67
CA PHE A 31 -0.83 -9.81 6.40
C PHE A 31 0.42 -9.32 7.13
N TYR A 32 0.97 -8.23 6.62
CA TYR A 32 1.99 -7.47 7.29
C TYR A 32 1.44 -6.10 7.67
N LYS A 33 1.72 -5.64 8.89
CA LYS A 33 1.33 -4.30 9.35
C LYS A 33 2.57 -3.51 9.74
N LEU A 34 2.73 -2.36 9.12
CA LEU A 34 3.65 -1.31 9.53
C LEU A 34 2.87 -0.28 10.34
N GLY A 35 3.46 0.21 11.43
CA GLY A 35 2.85 1.31 12.18
C GLY A 35 3.77 1.91 13.21
N PHE A 36 3.26 2.95 13.87
CA PHE A 36 3.92 3.67 14.94
C PHE A 36 3.09 3.58 16.23
N THR A 37 3.78 3.52 17.37
CA THR A 37 3.13 3.59 18.69
C THR A 37 4.03 4.26 19.73
N THR A 38 3.45 5.02 20.64
CA THR A 38 4.14 5.51 21.85
C THR A 38 4.12 4.48 22.99
N MET A 39 3.40 3.37 22.81
CA MET A 39 3.28 2.32 23.81
C MET A 39 4.53 1.45 23.89
N ARG A 40 4.74 0.82 25.05
CA ARG A 40 5.95 0.03 25.35
C ARG A 40 6.04 -1.29 24.57
N THR A 41 4.92 -1.84 24.10
CA THR A 41 4.88 -3.11 23.37
C THR A 41 3.93 -3.03 22.18
N VAL A 42 4.13 -3.91 21.19
CA VAL A 42 3.20 -4.02 20.06
C VAL A 42 1.84 -4.57 20.51
N GLN A 43 1.84 -5.51 21.46
CA GLN A 43 0.63 -6.09 22.03
C GLN A 43 -0.28 -5.00 22.62
N ALA A 44 0.29 -4.12 23.45
CA ALA A 44 -0.47 -3.00 24.03
C ALA A 44 -1.09 -2.10 22.95
N ARG A 45 -0.38 -1.88 21.82
CA ARG A 45 -0.91 -1.09 20.70
C ARG A 45 -2.11 -1.75 20.03
N PHE A 46 -2.10 -3.08 19.93
CA PHE A 46 -3.19 -3.84 19.35
C PHE A 46 -4.35 -4.04 20.33
N GLU A 47 -4.09 -3.96 21.64
CA GLU A 47 -5.11 -3.99 22.71
C GLU A 47 -5.83 -2.64 22.92
N TYR A 48 -5.27 -1.55 22.37
CA TYR A 48 -5.80 -0.20 22.56
C TYR A 48 -7.29 -0.10 22.20
N GLY A 49 -8.06 0.54 23.08
CA GLY A 49 -9.51 0.67 22.91
C GLY A 49 -10.30 -0.59 23.26
N GLY A 50 -9.70 -1.56 23.96
CA GLY A 50 -10.37 -2.81 24.36
C GLY A 50 -10.46 -3.84 23.24
N SER A 51 -9.62 -3.71 22.20
CA SER A 51 -9.56 -4.67 21.10
C SER A 51 -8.79 -5.93 21.51
N ASN A 52 -9.13 -7.07 20.91
CA ASN A 52 -8.38 -8.32 21.05
C ASN A 52 -7.51 -8.61 19.82
N ASP A 53 -7.23 -7.59 18.99
CA ASP A 53 -6.49 -7.75 17.73
C ASP A 53 -5.06 -8.30 17.92
N TYR A 54 -4.51 -8.22 19.14
CA TYR A 54 -3.17 -8.75 19.45
C TYR A 54 -3.08 -10.26 19.17
N GLN A 55 -4.22 -10.98 19.22
CA GLN A 55 -4.30 -12.41 18.93
C GLN A 55 -3.89 -12.75 17.48
N TYR A 56 -3.98 -11.78 16.56
CA TYR A 56 -3.57 -11.96 15.18
C TYR A 56 -2.05 -11.86 15.02
N ILE A 57 -1.31 -11.33 16.00
CA ILE A 57 0.13 -11.16 15.89
C ILE A 57 0.79 -12.54 15.94
N GLU A 58 1.30 -12.97 14.80
CA GLU A 58 2.05 -14.21 14.69
C GLU A 58 3.54 -13.98 14.98
N LYS A 59 4.10 -12.89 14.45
CA LYS A 59 5.54 -12.60 14.55
C LYS A 59 5.81 -11.09 14.56
N ILE A 60 6.64 -10.64 15.49
CA ILE A 60 7.17 -9.26 15.51
C ILE A 60 8.50 -9.26 14.75
N LEU A 61 8.53 -8.59 13.59
CA LEU A 61 9.69 -8.53 12.70
C LEU A 61 10.59 -7.34 13.01
N LEU A 62 9.98 -6.23 13.42
CA LEU A 62 10.65 -4.99 13.82
C LEU A 62 9.90 -4.37 15.01
N PHE A 63 10.66 -3.91 16.00
CA PHE A 63 10.17 -3.03 17.07
C PHE A 63 11.32 -2.17 17.57
N VAL A 64 11.42 -0.94 17.07
CA VAL A 64 12.58 -0.06 17.30
C VAL A 64 12.11 1.32 17.76
N ASN A 65 12.79 1.88 18.76
CA ASN A 65 12.49 3.20 19.30
C ASN A 65 13.28 4.26 18.52
N LEU A 66 12.59 5.25 17.95
CA LEU A 66 13.19 6.36 17.21
C LEU A 66 12.65 7.70 17.72
N LYS A 67 13.47 8.75 17.62
CA LYS A 67 13.06 10.13 17.98
C LYS A 67 12.06 10.73 16.99
N ASP A 68 12.00 10.19 15.79
CA ASP A 68 11.20 10.61 14.64
C ASP A 68 10.39 9.43 14.06
N ALA A 69 10.05 8.44 14.89
CA ALA A 69 9.39 7.21 14.44
C ALA A 69 8.09 7.47 13.66
N PHE A 70 7.30 8.48 14.04
CA PHE A 70 6.11 8.88 13.29
C PHE A 70 6.45 9.36 11.88
N ASP A 71 7.46 10.23 11.72
CA ASP A 71 7.83 10.75 10.40
C ASP A 71 8.36 9.63 9.49
N VAL A 72 9.13 8.70 10.05
CA VAL A 72 9.63 7.51 9.32
C VAL A 72 8.47 6.62 8.88
N GLU A 73 7.49 6.38 9.74
CA GLU A 73 6.29 5.60 9.41
C GLU A 73 5.48 6.24 8.29
N GLN A 74 5.25 7.56 8.34
CA GLN A 74 4.53 8.29 7.31
C GLN A 74 5.26 8.25 5.96
N GLN A 75 6.59 8.40 5.97
CA GLN A 75 7.42 8.27 4.76
C GLN A 75 7.29 6.86 4.15
N LEU A 76 7.42 5.83 4.98
CA LEU A 76 7.26 4.44 4.54
C LEU A 76 5.85 4.19 3.97
N HIS A 77 4.78 4.67 4.61
CA HIS A 77 3.43 4.51 4.07
C HIS A 77 3.20 5.27 2.76
N SER A 78 3.83 6.43 2.58
CA SER A 78 3.80 7.18 1.32
C SER A 78 4.42 6.36 0.19
N TYR A 79 5.64 5.88 0.45
CA TYR A 79 6.40 4.99 -0.44
C TYR A 79 5.64 3.70 -0.77
N LEU A 80 4.99 3.10 0.22
CA LEU A 80 4.30 1.81 0.08
C LEU A 80 2.82 1.94 -0.28
N SER A 81 2.35 3.13 -0.62
CA SER A 81 0.92 3.42 -0.84
C SER A 81 0.26 2.51 -1.88
N LYS A 82 0.96 2.18 -2.97
CA LYS A 82 0.50 1.29 -4.04
C LYS A 82 0.43 -0.20 -3.63
N LYS A 83 1.09 -0.59 -2.54
CA LYS A 83 1.13 -1.98 -2.03
C LYS A 83 0.09 -2.27 -0.94
N LYS A 84 -0.71 -1.28 -0.53
CA LYS A 84 -1.72 -1.44 0.52
C LYS A 84 -2.79 -2.45 0.12
N ALA A 85 -3.08 -3.39 1.02
CA ALA A 85 -3.99 -4.50 0.77
C ALA A 85 -5.44 -4.04 0.55
N PHE A 86 -5.95 -3.14 1.40
CA PHE A 86 -7.38 -2.80 1.44
C PHE A 86 -7.77 -1.59 0.59
N GLY A 87 -6.87 -0.62 0.36
CA GLY A 87 -7.16 0.57 -0.44
C GLY A 87 -8.51 1.21 -0.09
N LYS A 88 -9.43 1.28 -1.05
CA LYS A 88 -10.79 1.85 -0.88
C LYS A 88 -11.74 1.04 0.03
N TYR A 89 -11.38 -0.18 0.40
CA TYR A 89 -12.19 -1.07 1.25
C TYR A 89 -11.79 -1.03 2.73
N SER A 90 -10.91 -0.11 3.12
CA SER A 90 -10.25 -0.06 4.43
C SER A 90 -11.15 0.26 5.64
N ALA A 91 -12.46 0.26 5.46
CA ALA A 91 -13.45 0.60 6.49
C ALA A 91 -14.60 -0.41 6.58
N ALA A 92 -14.49 -1.56 5.90
CA ALA A 92 -15.52 -2.60 6.02
C ALA A 92 -15.31 -3.37 7.33
N GLU A 93 -16.35 -3.46 8.15
CA GLU A 93 -16.29 -4.09 9.48
C GLU A 93 -16.01 -5.60 9.39
N GLU A 94 -16.33 -6.21 8.25
CA GLU A 94 -16.17 -7.63 7.98
C GLU A 94 -14.70 -8.06 7.79
N PHE A 95 -13.79 -7.11 7.66
CA PHE A 95 -12.36 -7.36 7.47
C PHE A 95 -11.57 -7.15 8.77
N PRO A 96 -10.43 -7.85 8.94
CA PRO A 96 -9.63 -7.77 10.16
C PRO A 96 -9.11 -6.34 10.35
N LEU A 97 -8.96 -5.92 11.61
CA LEU A 97 -8.45 -4.60 12.00
C LEU A 97 -9.27 -3.41 11.44
N SER A 98 -10.55 -3.60 11.11
CA SER A 98 -11.41 -2.55 10.51
C SER A 98 -11.45 -1.24 11.30
N LYS A 99 -11.23 -1.30 12.62
CA LYS A 99 -11.16 -0.15 13.53
C LYS A 99 -9.74 0.18 14.03
N ASN A 100 -8.73 -0.58 13.60
CA ASN A 100 -7.36 -0.54 14.12
C ASN A 100 -6.29 -0.49 13.01
N GLY A 101 -6.51 0.38 12.02
CA GLY A 101 -5.53 0.69 10.97
C GLY A 101 -5.46 -0.35 9.85
N GLN A 102 -6.60 -0.85 9.37
CA GLN A 102 -6.72 -1.70 8.19
C GLN A 102 -6.06 -1.10 6.92
N THR A 103 -6.01 0.23 6.82
CA THR A 103 -5.32 0.97 5.74
C THR A 103 -3.81 0.72 5.68
N GLU A 104 -3.22 0.18 6.74
CA GLU A 104 -1.78 -0.02 6.93
C GLU A 104 -1.37 -1.49 6.74
N LEU A 105 -2.28 -2.32 6.20
CA LEU A 105 -2.03 -3.72 5.92
C LEU A 105 -1.47 -3.94 4.52
N TYR A 106 -0.55 -4.89 4.42
CA TYR A 106 0.13 -5.33 3.21
C TYR A 106 -0.02 -6.85 3.08
N ILE A 107 -0.19 -7.35 1.86
CA ILE A 107 -0.24 -8.79 1.59
C ILE A 107 1.20 -9.34 1.47
N ASP A 108 2.10 -8.53 0.92
CA ASP A 108 3.51 -8.87 0.76
C ASP A 108 4.35 -8.44 1.97
N ASP A 109 5.49 -9.12 2.18
CA ASP A 109 6.55 -8.59 3.02
C ASP A 109 7.25 -7.42 2.30
N VAL A 110 6.71 -6.23 2.53
CA VAL A 110 7.13 -5.00 1.84
C VAL A 110 8.45 -4.43 2.35
N LEU A 111 8.95 -4.89 3.50
CA LEU A 111 10.26 -4.49 4.04
C LEU A 111 11.33 -5.57 3.89
N ASN A 112 10.96 -6.76 3.38
CA ASN A 112 11.85 -7.91 3.21
C ASN A 112 12.56 -8.30 4.52
N LEU A 113 11.80 -8.32 5.62
CA LEU A 113 12.26 -8.63 6.97
C LEU A 113 11.84 -10.01 7.47
N ASP A 114 10.92 -10.68 6.77
CA ASP A 114 10.42 -11.99 7.13
C ASP A 114 11.05 -13.10 6.28
N PRO A 115 11.98 -13.89 6.84
CA PRO A 115 12.62 -14.97 6.09
C PRO A 115 11.67 -16.10 5.71
N ASP A 116 10.49 -16.18 6.35
CA ASP A 116 9.49 -17.21 6.05
C ASP A 116 8.52 -16.76 4.94
N PHE A 117 8.69 -15.55 4.38
CA PHE A 117 7.80 -15.04 3.35
C PHE A 117 7.86 -15.88 2.07
N THR A 118 6.70 -16.22 1.50
CA THR A 118 6.61 -16.88 0.19
C THR A 118 5.63 -16.16 -0.74
N GLU A 119 5.90 -16.14 -2.04
CA GLU A 119 4.93 -15.57 -3.00
C GLU A 119 3.60 -16.33 -3.03
N SER A 120 3.61 -17.63 -2.74
CA SER A 120 2.38 -18.45 -2.71
C SER A 120 1.41 -17.93 -1.65
N GLN A 121 1.90 -17.64 -0.44
CA GLN A 121 1.04 -17.15 0.64
C GLN A 121 0.40 -15.79 0.30
N SER A 122 1.14 -14.94 -0.42
CA SER A 122 0.65 -13.63 -0.89
C SER A 122 -0.47 -13.83 -1.91
N LYS A 123 -0.27 -14.71 -2.90
CA LYS A 123 -1.28 -15.07 -3.91
C LYS A 123 -2.53 -15.68 -3.26
N ASP A 124 -2.37 -16.54 -2.26
CA ASP A 124 -3.48 -17.15 -1.54
C ASP A 124 -4.27 -16.12 -0.73
N THR A 125 -3.59 -15.26 0.02
CA THR A 125 -4.21 -14.15 0.77
C THR A 125 -4.96 -13.21 -0.18
N ALA A 126 -4.36 -12.84 -1.31
CA ALA A 126 -5.00 -12.00 -2.32
C ALA A 126 -6.28 -12.64 -2.90
N ARG A 127 -6.25 -13.96 -3.12
CA ARG A 127 -7.42 -14.73 -3.57
C ARG A 127 -8.53 -14.74 -2.52
N ILE A 128 -8.22 -15.07 -1.28
CA ILE A 128 -9.19 -15.08 -0.16
C ILE A 128 -9.81 -13.70 0.00
N LEU A 129 -8.99 -12.65 -0.01
CA LEU A 129 -9.43 -11.27 0.10
C LEU A 129 -10.34 -10.86 -1.05
N LYS A 130 -10.03 -11.28 -2.29
CA LYS A 130 -10.87 -11.03 -3.47
C LYS A 130 -12.23 -11.72 -3.32
N SER A 131 -12.27 -12.99 -2.94
CA SER A 131 -13.52 -13.73 -2.74
C SER A 131 -14.38 -13.09 -1.64
N LYS A 132 -13.77 -12.70 -0.52
CA LYS A 132 -14.49 -12.02 0.58
C LYS A 132 -15.06 -10.66 0.15
N ARG A 133 -14.34 -9.89 -0.68
CA ARG A 133 -14.86 -8.65 -1.28
C ARG A 133 -16.06 -8.88 -2.19
N LEU A 134 -16.03 -9.95 -2.99
CA LEU A 134 -17.16 -10.29 -3.87
C LEU A 134 -18.38 -10.67 -3.03
N LEU A 135 -18.19 -11.46 -1.98
CA LEU A 135 -19.24 -11.83 -1.04
C LEU A 135 -19.91 -10.61 -0.38
N ILE A 136 -19.11 -9.67 0.14
CA ILE A 136 -19.61 -8.42 0.75
C ILE A 136 -20.36 -7.57 -0.28
N ALA A 137 -19.93 -7.59 -1.55
CA ALA A 137 -20.61 -6.90 -2.64
C ALA A 137 -21.88 -7.61 -3.14
N GLY A 138 -22.26 -8.75 -2.55
CA GLY A 138 -23.38 -9.58 -3.01
C GLY A 138 -23.15 -10.21 -4.38
N LYS A 139 -21.89 -10.41 -4.78
CA LYS A 139 -21.49 -10.94 -6.08
C LYS A 139 -20.95 -12.36 -5.98
N THR A 140 -21.23 -13.16 -7.00
CA THR A 140 -20.59 -14.47 -7.17
C THR A 140 -19.20 -14.32 -7.80
N ASP A 141 -18.35 -15.34 -7.64
CA ASP A 141 -17.04 -15.40 -8.30
C ASP A 141 -17.16 -15.36 -9.84
N GLU A 142 -18.25 -15.91 -10.40
CA GLU A 142 -18.53 -15.82 -11.83
C GLU A 142 -18.84 -14.39 -12.29
N GLN A 143 -19.65 -13.66 -11.52
CA GLN A 143 -19.94 -12.26 -11.81
C GLN A 143 -18.67 -11.40 -11.71
N GLY A 144 -17.83 -11.67 -10.72
CA GLY A 144 -16.51 -11.04 -10.59
C GLY A 144 -15.62 -11.30 -11.81
N ARG A 145 -15.50 -12.56 -12.24
CA ARG A 145 -14.72 -12.94 -13.44
C ARG A 145 -15.25 -12.30 -14.72
N ARG A 146 -16.58 -12.26 -14.91
CA ARG A 146 -17.19 -11.60 -16.07
C ARG A 146 -16.92 -10.10 -16.09
N GLN A 147 -16.99 -9.45 -14.92
CA GLN A 147 -16.67 -8.03 -14.81
C GLN A 147 -15.20 -7.75 -15.13
N ASP A 148 -14.27 -8.53 -14.57
CA ASP A 148 -12.83 -8.38 -14.84
C ASP A 148 -12.52 -8.61 -16.33
N PHE A 149 -13.13 -9.64 -16.92
CA PHE A 149 -13.01 -9.93 -18.35
C PHE A 149 -13.52 -8.77 -19.20
N PHE A 150 -14.72 -8.26 -18.93
CA PHE A 150 -15.27 -7.12 -19.65
C PHE A 150 -14.36 -5.89 -19.55
N VAL A 151 -13.89 -5.53 -18.36
CA VAL A 151 -12.96 -4.39 -18.16
C VAL A 151 -11.67 -4.61 -18.95
N SER A 152 -11.11 -5.82 -18.93
CA SER A 152 -9.85 -6.14 -19.64
C SER A 152 -9.94 -6.03 -21.16
N ILE A 153 -11.15 -6.16 -21.74
CA ILE A 153 -11.37 -6.09 -23.19
C ILE A 153 -11.85 -4.69 -23.59
N THR A 154 -12.85 -4.15 -22.89
CA THR A 154 -13.48 -2.89 -23.24
C THR A 154 -12.52 -1.72 -23.11
N VAL A 155 -11.65 -1.69 -22.09
CA VAL A 155 -10.70 -0.60 -21.90
C VAL A 155 -9.69 -0.49 -23.07
N PRO A 156 -8.97 -1.56 -23.47
CA PRO A 156 -8.09 -1.50 -24.64
C PRO A 156 -8.81 -1.12 -25.94
N ILE A 157 -10.02 -1.63 -26.17
CA ILE A 157 -10.80 -1.30 -27.38
C ILE A 157 -11.13 0.19 -27.42
N LEU A 158 -11.63 0.76 -26.31
CA LEU A 158 -11.90 2.19 -26.22
C LEU A 158 -10.63 3.02 -26.44
N LEU A 159 -9.50 2.61 -25.86
CA LEU A 159 -8.23 3.29 -26.06
C LEU A 159 -7.80 3.28 -27.54
N ILE A 160 -7.95 2.16 -28.24
CA ILE A 160 -7.64 2.06 -29.69
C ILE A 160 -8.59 2.93 -30.52
N LEU A 161 -9.89 2.88 -30.23
CA LEU A 161 -10.91 3.62 -30.97
C LEU A 161 -10.72 5.14 -30.86
N PHE A 162 -10.42 5.62 -29.65
CA PHE A 162 -10.33 7.06 -29.36
C PHE A 162 -8.91 7.64 -29.46
N ALA A 163 -7.86 6.81 -29.58
CA ALA A 163 -6.48 7.29 -29.72
C ALA A 163 -6.26 8.18 -30.96
N PRO A 164 -6.75 7.87 -32.17
CA PRO A 164 -6.52 8.72 -33.34
C PRO A 164 -7.11 10.12 -33.17
N VAL A 165 -8.34 10.21 -32.65
CA VAL A 165 -9.03 11.47 -32.36
C VAL A 165 -8.24 12.28 -31.33
N SER A 166 -7.77 11.62 -30.26
CA SER A 166 -6.96 12.25 -29.22
C SER A 166 -5.64 12.78 -29.77
N ILE A 167 -4.96 12.03 -30.64
CA ILE A 167 -3.70 12.45 -31.28
C ILE A 167 -3.89 13.69 -32.14
N VAL A 168 -4.93 13.71 -33.00
CA VAL A 168 -5.24 14.87 -33.85
C VAL A 168 -5.52 16.10 -32.98
N PHE A 169 -6.32 15.92 -31.92
CA PHE A 169 -6.62 17.00 -30.98
C PHE A 169 -5.36 17.53 -30.28
N ILE A 170 -4.47 16.66 -29.80
CA ILE A 170 -3.19 17.04 -29.17
C ILE A 170 -2.30 17.82 -30.14
N ILE A 171 -2.19 17.39 -31.40
CA ILE A 171 -1.40 18.09 -32.42
C ILE A 171 -1.96 19.50 -32.65
N LEU A 172 -3.29 19.62 -32.80
CA LEU A 172 -3.95 20.90 -33.03
C LEU A 172 -3.76 21.86 -31.85
N MET A 173 -3.94 21.38 -30.62
CA MET A 173 -3.70 22.18 -29.41
C MET A 173 -2.22 22.55 -29.24
N SER A 174 -1.28 21.64 -29.54
CA SER A 174 0.16 21.92 -29.46
C SER A 174 0.58 23.04 -30.42
N ILE A 175 0.01 23.06 -31.63
CA ILE A 175 0.26 24.11 -32.62
C ILE A 175 -0.31 25.45 -32.14
N LEU A 176 -1.55 25.46 -31.62
CA LEU A 176 -2.18 26.68 -31.09
C LEU A 176 -1.43 27.29 -29.91
N GLU A 177 -0.88 26.45 -29.03
CA GLU A 177 -0.15 26.88 -27.83
C GLU A 177 1.35 27.12 -28.07
N GLY A 178 1.86 26.85 -29.28
CA GLY A 178 3.29 26.98 -29.60
C GLY A 178 4.20 25.99 -28.85
N LYS A 179 3.63 24.85 -28.40
CA LYS A 179 4.37 23.81 -27.66
C LYS A 179 5.05 22.82 -28.61
N ASN A 180 6.03 22.08 -28.08
CA ASN A 180 6.70 21.02 -28.83
C ASN A 180 5.81 19.78 -28.94
N THR A 181 5.17 19.61 -30.09
CA THR A 181 4.26 18.49 -30.41
C THR A 181 4.86 17.11 -30.13
N LYS A 182 6.18 16.94 -30.32
CA LYS A 182 6.85 15.65 -30.07
C LYS A 182 6.81 15.27 -28.59
N ASN A 183 7.01 16.24 -27.71
CA ASN A 183 7.01 15.98 -26.25
C ASN A 183 5.60 15.66 -25.77
N GLU A 184 4.59 16.41 -26.24
CA GLU A 184 3.17 16.16 -25.90
C GLU A 184 2.70 14.78 -26.38
N LEU A 185 3.11 14.37 -27.60
CA LEU A 185 2.81 13.02 -28.11
C LEU A 185 3.54 11.91 -27.32
N LEU A 186 4.78 12.15 -26.89
CA LEU A 186 5.52 11.22 -26.04
C LEU A 186 4.85 11.08 -24.67
N GLU A 187 4.44 12.18 -24.05
CA GLU A 187 3.69 12.14 -22.78
C GLU A 187 2.35 11.41 -22.94
N PHE A 188 1.62 11.66 -24.04
CA PHE A 188 0.40 10.95 -24.34
C PHE A 188 0.64 9.44 -24.50
N TRP A 189 1.68 9.05 -25.24
CA TRP A 189 2.04 7.63 -25.39
C TRP A 189 2.47 6.98 -24.08
N ASP A 190 3.24 7.69 -23.25
CA ASP A 190 3.58 7.22 -21.91
C ASP A 190 2.30 7.02 -21.09
N ARG A 191 1.35 7.96 -21.09
CA ARG A 191 0.04 7.80 -20.41
C ARG A 191 -0.76 6.61 -20.94
N MET A 192 -0.82 6.43 -22.26
CA MET A 192 -1.53 5.33 -22.92
C MET A 192 -0.94 3.96 -22.61
N THR A 193 0.39 3.88 -22.48
CA THR A 193 1.07 2.64 -22.11
C THR A 193 1.10 2.38 -20.61
N GLY A 194 0.46 3.24 -19.81
CA GLY A 194 0.36 3.12 -18.36
C GLY A 194 1.56 3.69 -17.62
N ASN A 195 2.23 4.71 -18.16
CA ASN A 195 3.37 5.42 -17.58
C ASN A 195 4.54 4.49 -17.21
N LYS A 196 4.77 3.38 -17.93
CA LYS A 196 5.76 2.34 -17.57
C LYS A 196 7.15 2.90 -17.27
N ARG A 197 7.63 3.88 -18.04
CA ARG A 197 8.94 4.52 -17.82
C ARG A 197 8.98 5.31 -16.51
N GLN A 198 7.95 6.10 -16.25
CA GLN A 198 7.83 6.86 -15.01
C GLN A 198 7.69 5.92 -13.82
N ILE A 199 6.87 4.86 -13.93
CA ILE A 199 6.73 3.83 -12.90
C ILE A 199 8.07 3.16 -12.62
N ALA A 200 8.83 2.77 -13.63
CA ALA A 200 10.15 2.16 -13.43
C ALA A 200 11.14 3.12 -12.73
N LYS A 201 11.14 4.41 -13.09
CA LYS A 201 11.94 5.43 -12.39
C LYS A 201 11.49 5.61 -10.94
N GLU A 202 10.18 5.73 -10.71
CA GLU A 202 9.58 5.82 -9.38
C GLU A 202 9.94 4.58 -8.54
N GLU A 203 9.93 3.37 -9.11
CA GLU A 203 10.30 2.13 -8.42
C GLU A 203 11.79 2.08 -8.05
N ILE A 204 12.68 2.54 -8.92
CA ILE A 204 14.12 2.63 -8.62
C ILE A 204 14.36 3.63 -7.49
N GLU A 205 13.75 4.81 -7.57
CA GLU A 205 13.86 5.85 -6.54
C GLU A 205 13.27 5.37 -5.21
N LEU A 206 12.11 4.74 -5.25
CA LEU A 206 11.45 4.10 -4.11
C LEU A 206 12.37 3.09 -3.44
N LYS A 207 12.98 2.20 -4.23
CA LYS A 207 13.90 1.17 -3.72
C LYS A 207 15.10 1.81 -3.02
N LYS A 208 15.71 2.83 -3.62
CA LYS A 208 16.83 3.56 -3.02
C LYS A 208 16.44 4.23 -1.69
N ASN A 209 15.27 4.87 -1.64
CA ASN A 209 14.78 5.53 -0.44
C ASN A 209 14.46 4.53 0.67
N LEU A 210 13.84 3.40 0.32
CA LEU A 210 13.60 2.29 1.25
C LEU A 210 14.92 1.70 1.77
N GLU A 211 15.91 1.46 0.92
CA GLU A 211 17.22 0.95 1.34
C GLU A 211 17.90 1.85 2.38
N SER A 212 17.84 3.18 2.19
CA SER A 212 18.37 4.15 3.14
C SER A 212 17.67 4.05 4.52
N ILE A 213 16.33 4.00 4.53
CA ILE A 213 15.56 3.83 5.76
C ILE A 213 15.88 2.48 6.41
N MET A 214 15.93 1.40 5.64
CA MET A 214 16.21 0.05 6.15
C MET A 214 17.62 -0.06 6.75
N HIS A 215 18.62 0.55 6.12
CA HIS A 215 19.97 0.63 6.69
C HIS A 215 19.96 1.32 8.05
N ARG A 216 19.27 2.46 8.16
CA ARG A 216 19.10 3.16 9.44
C ARG A 216 18.38 2.31 10.48
N LEU A 217 17.28 1.65 10.11
CA LEU A 217 16.52 0.80 11.03
C LEU A 217 17.33 -0.39 11.53
N ASN A 218 18.12 -1.02 10.66
CA ASN A 218 19.02 -2.12 11.04
C ASN A 218 20.12 -1.65 12.00
N TYR A 219 20.67 -0.45 11.78
CA TYR A 219 21.64 0.15 12.68
C TYR A 219 21.05 0.43 14.08
N GLU A 220 19.85 1.03 14.15
CA GLU A 220 19.20 1.29 15.44
C GLU A 220 18.80 -0.02 16.15
N ARG A 221 18.34 -1.03 15.39
CA ARG A 221 18.04 -2.36 15.91
C ARG A 221 19.27 -3.03 16.52
N SER A 222 20.43 -2.96 15.84
CA SER A 222 21.68 -3.56 16.36
C SER A 222 22.17 -2.86 17.63
N LYS A 223 22.06 -1.52 17.68
CA LYS A 223 22.37 -0.73 18.87
C LYS A 223 21.48 -1.11 20.06
N GLN A 224 20.19 -1.32 19.84
CA GLN A 224 19.27 -1.79 20.89
C GLN A 224 19.57 -3.23 21.33
N GLY A 225 19.94 -4.11 20.40
CA GLY A 225 20.34 -5.48 20.71
C GLY A 225 21.63 -5.57 21.53
N ASN A 226 22.60 -4.68 21.28
CA ASN A 226 23.85 -4.58 22.03
C ASN A 226 23.67 -3.92 23.42
N ASN A 227 22.57 -3.19 23.61
CA ASN A 227 22.19 -2.60 24.89
C ASN A 227 21.26 -3.52 25.71
N LYS A 228 21.28 -4.83 25.45
CA LYS A 228 20.57 -5.78 26.32
C LYS A 228 21.29 -5.89 27.67
N TRP A 229 20.66 -5.21 28.64
CA TRP A 229 20.59 -5.48 30.09
C TRP A 229 21.19 -6.79 30.58
#